data_AF-A0A958NSA3-F1
#
_entry.id   AF-A0A958NSA3-F1
#
_cell.length_a   1.000
_cell.length_b   1.000
_cell.length_c   1.000
_cell.angle_alpha   90.00
_cell.angle_beta   90.00
_cell.angle_gamma   90.00
#
_symmetry.space_group_name_H-M   'P 1'
#
loop_
_entity.id
_entity.type
_entity.pdbx_description
1 polymer ?
#
loop_
_entity_poly.entity_id
_entity_poly.type
_entity_poly.pdbx_seq_one_letter_code
_entity_poly.pdbx_strand_id
1 'polypeptide(L)'
;MGLWDKIKGEFIDVIEYLDDTNNTLAHRFERYQDEIKNGAKLTVRESQIAVFVSEGQFADVFQPGMYELTTKNLPILTTLESWKYGFDSPFKAEVYFINTRVFDNLKWGTPQPLPMRDPDFGVIQMRAHGGYHFKVKDPKVLIKEAAGTDGHFTLDEIEKRLRDYVQTAFPDAVGESKIPLLDMIMNYNELSTQVKTNLMPKFEQNGLELVDFTIGAITVPDAVQKAMDERASMGVLGNMGQYQQYKSAQAMEKAAENPNGGAGEGIGMGMGFGMAAQMMNQQNQQQQQQAPQQQAPSGPPPVPQASAYHAVINGQQAGPYDMNTLQQMIAGSQLNKETLVWKQGMGNWIKAGEVAELQSLFGSVPPPLPPQ
;
A
#
# COMPACT_ATOMS: atom_id res chain seq x y z
N MET A 1 -13.17 -51.64 -39.05
CA MET A 1 -13.00 -50.46 -39.94
C MET A 1 -14.20 -50.39 -40.86
N GLY A 2 -15.27 -49.73 -40.41
CA GLY A 2 -16.55 -49.73 -41.10
C GLY A 2 -16.72 -48.49 -41.96
N LEU A 3 -17.40 -48.65 -43.11
CA LEU A 3 -17.87 -47.55 -43.97
C LEU A 3 -18.57 -46.40 -43.22
N TRP A 4 -19.08 -46.66 -42.01
CA TRP A 4 -19.68 -45.69 -41.10
C TRP A 4 -18.69 -44.71 -40.44
N ASP A 5 -17.42 -45.06 -40.25
CA ASP A 5 -16.39 -44.11 -39.77
C ASP A 5 -16.03 -43.08 -40.85
N LYS A 6 -16.23 -43.44 -42.13
CA LYS A 6 -15.94 -42.58 -43.29
C LYS A 6 -17.04 -41.54 -43.55
N ILE A 7 -18.30 -41.84 -43.19
CA ILE A 7 -19.45 -40.93 -43.39
C ILE A 7 -19.52 -39.86 -42.27
N LYS A 8 -19.00 -40.12 -41.07
CA LYS A 8 -18.85 -39.08 -40.04
C LYS A 8 -17.73 -38.06 -40.33
N GLY A 9 -16.88 -38.35 -41.31
CA GLY A 9 -15.82 -37.46 -41.78
C GLY A 9 -16.29 -36.32 -42.70
N GLU A 10 -17.54 -36.36 -43.20
CA GLU A 10 -18.07 -35.37 -44.15
C GLU A 10 -18.94 -34.26 -43.53
N PHE A 11 -19.11 -34.23 -42.20
CA PHE A 11 -19.75 -33.07 -41.58
C PHE A 11 -18.82 -31.86 -41.71
N ILE A 12 -19.37 -30.79 -42.29
CA ILE A 12 -18.78 -29.44 -42.31
C ILE A 12 -18.43 -29.09 -40.86
N ASP A 13 -17.17 -28.75 -40.62
CA ASP A 13 -16.75 -28.39 -39.27
C ASP A 13 -17.32 -27.04 -38.92
N VAL A 14 -18.08 -26.99 -37.83
CA VAL A 14 -18.51 -25.74 -37.22
C VAL A 14 -17.49 -25.39 -36.16
N ILE A 15 -16.72 -24.34 -36.41
CA ILE A 15 -15.72 -23.80 -35.51
C ILE A 15 -16.36 -22.63 -34.78
N GLU A 16 -16.64 -22.84 -33.49
CA GLU A 16 -17.21 -21.82 -32.62
C GLU A 16 -16.73 -22.03 -31.18
N TYR A 17 -16.78 -20.97 -30.39
CA TYR A 17 -16.50 -21.02 -28.96
C TYR A 17 -17.47 -20.14 -28.16
N LEU A 18 -17.96 -20.70 -27.06
CA LEU A 18 -18.79 -20.03 -26.07
C LEU A 18 -18.04 -20.06 -24.74
N ASP A 19 -17.69 -18.88 -24.22
CA ASP A 19 -17.10 -18.76 -22.89
C ASP A 19 -18.22 -18.80 -21.84
N ASP A 20 -18.12 -19.75 -20.91
CA ASP A 20 -19.03 -19.93 -19.78
C ASP A 20 -18.45 -19.41 -18.45
N THR A 21 -17.17 -19.01 -18.44
CA THR A 21 -16.44 -18.65 -17.22
C THR A 21 -16.34 -17.15 -16.97
N ASN A 22 -16.64 -16.32 -17.99
CA ASN A 22 -16.35 -14.89 -18.01
C ASN A 22 -14.87 -14.54 -17.73
N ASN A 23 -13.96 -15.51 -17.66
CA ASN A 23 -12.57 -15.28 -17.25
C ASN A 23 -11.58 -15.46 -18.41
N THR A 24 -12.07 -15.92 -19.55
CA THR A 24 -11.23 -16.30 -20.69
C THR A 24 -10.88 -15.08 -21.53
N LEU A 25 -9.58 -14.80 -21.70
CA LEU A 25 -9.10 -13.79 -22.64
C LEU A 25 -8.89 -14.39 -24.03
N ALA A 26 -8.27 -15.56 -24.09
CA ALA A 26 -7.99 -16.27 -25.33
C ALA A 26 -8.24 -17.78 -25.17
N HIS A 27 -8.90 -18.38 -26.14
CA HIS A 27 -9.08 -19.81 -26.22
C HIS A 27 -8.72 -20.32 -27.61
N ARG A 28 -7.81 -21.28 -27.69
CA ARG A 28 -7.49 -22.01 -28.91
C ARG A 28 -8.50 -23.14 -29.09
N PHE A 29 -9.19 -23.11 -30.22
CA PHE A 29 -10.05 -24.21 -30.63
C PHE A 29 -9.23 -25.48 -30.86
N GLU A 30 -9.50 -26.51 -30.06
CA GLU A 30 -8.78 -27.78 -30.13
C GLU A 30 -9.44 -28.74 -31.11
N ARG A 31 -8.64 -29.38 -31.95
CA ARG A 31 -9.08 -30.49 -32.80
C ARG A 31 -8.02 -31.57 -32.88
N TYR A 32 -8.46 -32.80 -33.16
CA TYR A 32 -7.54 -33.87 -33.52
C TYR A 32 -6.62 -33.44 -34.68
N GLN A 33 -5.31 -33.37 -34.40
CA GLN A 33 -4.21 -32.99 -35.32
C GLN A 33 -4.24 -31.55 -35.86
N ASP A 34 -5.08 -30.66 -35.31
CA ASP A 34 -5.22 -29.26 -35.75
C ASP A 34 -5.53 -29.11 -37.26
N GLU A 35 -6.16 -30.14 -37.85
CA GLU A 35 -6.52 -30.12 -39.26
C GLU A 35 -7.90 -29.48 -39.44
N ILE A 36 -7.95 -28.33 -40.11
CA ILE A 36 -9.22 -27.69 -40.48
C ILE A 36 -9.56 -28.10 -41.91
N LYS A 37 -10.78 -28.61 -42.12
CA LYS A 37 -11.24 -29.01 -43.45
C LYS A 37 -11.55 -27.76 -44.29
N ASN A 38 -11.29 -27.86 -45.58
CA ASN A 38 -11.74 -26.85 -46.53
C ASN A 38 -13.28 -26.78 -46.52
N GLY A 39 -13.84 -25.57 -46.43
CA GLY A 39 -15.28 -25.33 -46.32
C GLY A 39 -15.81 -25.32 -44.88
N ALA A 40 -14.94 -25.41 -43.87
CA ALA A 40 -15.34 -25.25 -42.47
C ALA A 40 -16.05 -23.90 -42.24
N LYS A 41 -17.06 -23.89 -41.38
CA LYS A 41 -17.83 -22.69 -41.03
C LYS A 41 -17.31 -22.15 -39.70
N LEU A 42 -16.77 -20.94 -39.73
CA LEU A 42 -16.33 -20.22 -38.54
C LEU A 42 -17.42 -19.25 -38.10
N THR A 43 -17.90 -19.41 -36.87
CA THR A 43 -18.85 -18.51 -36.24
C THR A 43 -18.12 -17.66 -35.21
N VAL A 44 -17.96 -16.36 -35.48
CA VAL A 44 -17.40 -15.38 -34.54
C VAL A 44 -18.55 -14.59 -33.94
N ARG A 45 -18.67 -14.56 -32.62
CA ARG A 45 -19.79 -13.90 -31.93
C ARG A 45 -19.50 -12.43 -31.66
N GLU A 46 -20.55 -11.71 -31.30
CA GLU A 46 -20.41 -10.35 -30.76
C GLU A 46 -19.50 -10.36 -29.53
N SER A 47 -18.64 -9.35 -29.40
CA SER A 47 -17.56 -9.29 -28.39
C SER A 47 -16.50 -10.39 -28.47
N GLN A 48 -16.36 -11.03 -29.64
CA GLN A 48 -15.26 -11.94 -29.94
C GLN A 48 -14.56 -11.56 -31.24
N ILE A 49 -13.28 -11.89 -31.32
CA ILE A 49 -12.49 -11.90 -32.55
C ILE A 49 -11.86 -13.28 -32.70
N ALA A 50 -11.80 -13.81 -33.91
CA ALA A 50 -11.07 -15.05 -34.17
C ALA A 50 -9.76 -14.74 -34.91
N VAL A 51 -8.63 -15.17 -34.34
CA VAL A 51 -7.31 -15.09 -34.98
C VAL A 51 -6.96 -16.46 -35.53
N PHE A 52 -6.69 -16.50 -36.83
CA PHE A 52 -6.29 -17.71 -37.50
C PHE A 52 -4.76 -17.76 -37.63
N VAL A 53 -4.17 -18.86 -37.18
CA VAL A 53 -2.73 -19.12 -37.22
C VAL A 53 -2.49 -20.34 -38.10
N SER A 54 -1.57 -20.23 -39.06
CA SER A 54 -1.19 -21.36 -39.90
C SER A 54 0.32 -21.50 -39.92
N GLU A 55 0.80 -22.73 -39.77
CA GLU A 55 2.23 -23.05 -39.73
C GLU A 55 3.03 -22.17 -38.74
N GLY A 56 2.38 -21.79 -37.62
CA GLY A 56 2.96 -20.92 -36.59
C GLY A 56 2.99 -19.42 -36.92
N GLN A 57 2.33 -18.98 -37.99
CA GLN A 57 2.22 -17.57 -38.37
C GLN A 57 0.77 -17.07 -38.37
N PHE A 58 0.55 -15.83 -37.91
CA PHE A 58 -0.76 -15.19 -37.96
C PHE A 58 -1.20 -14.98 -39.41
N ALA A 59 -2.24 -15.69 -39.86
CA ALA A 59 -2.75 -15.60 -41.21
C ALA A 59 -3.81 -14.49 -41.35
N ASP A 60 -4.87 -14.56 -40.54
CA ASP A 60 -6.03 -13.66 -40.68
C ASP A 60 -6.70 -13.37 -39.32
N VAL A 61 -7.51 -12.31 -39.28
CA VAL A 61 -8.28 -11.87 -38.11
C VAL A 61 -9.72 -11.61 -38.50
N PHE A 62 -10.63 -12.46 -38.03
CA PHE A 62 -12.04 -12.42 -38.32
C PHE A 62 -12.82 -11.65 -37.26
N GLN A 63 -13.56 -10.64 -37.69
CA GLN A 63 -14.51 -9.86 -36.87
C GLN A 63 -15.80 -10.65 -36.63
N PRO A 64 -16.71 -10.21 -35.74
CA PRO A 64 -18.01 -10.87 -35.54
C PRO A 64 -18.74 -11.16 -36.86
N GLY A 65 -19.21 -12.40 -37.04
CA GLY A 65 -19.83 -12.86 -38.28
C GLY A 65 -19.67 -14.36 -38.54
N MET A 66 -20.28 -14.81 -39.64
CA MET A 66 -20.16 -16.17 -40.16
C MET A 66 -19.24 -16.18 -41.36
N TYR A 67 -18.22 -17.04 -41.34
CA TYR A 67 -17.25 -17.17 -42.42
C TYR A 67 -17.17 -18.61 -42.90
N GLU A 68 -16.86 -18.77 -44.17
CA GLU A 68 -16.48 -20.07 -44.75
C GLU A 68 -14.98 -20.05 -45.00
N LEU A 69 -14.28 -20.93 -44.29
CA LEU A 69 -12.84 -21.06 -44.35
C LEU A 69 -12.49 -21.93 -45.56
N THR A 70 -12.03 -21.28 -46.61
CA THR A 70 -11.46 -21.94 -47.78
C THR A 70 -10.04 -21.45 -48.02
N THR A 71 -9.17 -22.32 -48.53
CA THR A 71 -7.77 -21.98 -48.81
C THR A 71 -7.65 -20.76 -49.72
N LYS A 72 -8.60 -20.59 -50.65
CA LYS A 72 -8.68 -19.47 -51.60
C LYS A 72 -8.99 -18.11 -50.96
N ASN A 73 -9.69 -18.11 -49.83
CA ASN A 73 -10.13 -16.88 -49.17
C ASN A 73 -9.13 -16.38 -48.12
N LEU A 74 -8.03 -17.12 -47.89
CA LEU A 74 -7.02 -16.82 -46.87
C LEU A 74 -5.70 -16.39 -47.56
N PRO A 75 -5.30 -15.11 -47.49
CA PRO A 75 -4.18 -14.57 -48.27
C PRO A 75 -2.82 -15.24 -48.02
N ILE A 76 -2.55 -15.64 -46.77
CA ILE A 76 -1.28 -16.31 -46.43
C ILE A 76 -1.30 -17.77 -46.86
N LEU A 77 -2.45 -18.46 -46.75
CA LEU A 77 -2.58 -19.83 -47.23
C LEU A 77 -2.44 -19.91 -48.76
N THR A 78 -3.06 -18.99 -49.51
CA THR A 78 -2.91 -18.92 -50.98
C THR A 78 -1.47 -18.71 -51.43
N THR A 79 -0.64 -18.02 -50.62
CA THR A 79 0.79 -17.81 -50.92
C THR A 79 1.61 -19.08 -50.66
N LEU A 80 1.24 -19.88 -49.65
CA LEU A 80 1.83 -21.19 -49.33
C LEU A 80 1.29 -22.33 -50.23
N GLU A 81 0.17 -22.10 -50.93
CA GLU A 81 -0.56 -23.01 -51.84
C GLU A 81 0.21 -23.41 -53.12
N SER A 82 1.45 -22.97 -53.29
CA SER A 82 2.28 -23.35 -54.44
C SER A 82 2.98 -24.71 -54.29
N TRP A 83 2.70 -25.46 -53.22
CA TRP A 83 3.22 -26.81 -53.00
C TRP A 83 2.20 -27.94 -53.27
N LYS A 84 2.18 -28.37 -54.53
CA LYS A 84 1.98 -29.75 -55.07
C LYS A 84 0.74 -30.59 -54.70
N TYR A 85 -0.16 -30.18 -53.80
CA TYR A 85 -1.38 -30.94 -53.47
C TYR A 85 -2.62 -30.04 -53.57
N GLY A 86 -3.59 -30.50 -54.36
CA GLY A 86 -4.73 -29.70 -54.84
C GLY A 86 -5.70 -29.22 -53.75
N PHE A 87 -6.60 -28.34 -54.20
CA PHE A 87 -7.53 -27.49 -53.46
C PHE A 87 -8.42 -28.13 -52.38
N ASP A 88 -8.38 -29.44 -52.12
CA ASP A 88 -9.30 -30.15 -51.20
C ASP A 88 -8.63 -30.84 -50.00
N SER A 89 -7.33 -30.62 -49.77
CA SER A 89 -6.63 -31.20 -48.60
C SER A 89 -6.91 -30.40 -47.30
N PRO A 90 -7.15 -31.05 -46.14
CA PRO A 90 -7.10 -30.38 -44.83
C PRO A 90 -5.75 -29.68 -44.65
N PHE A 91 -5.76 -28.55 -43.95
CA PHE A 91 -4.56 -27.78 -43.63
C PHE A 91 -4.39 -27.70 -42.11
N LYS A 92 -3.13 -27.67 -41.64
CA LYS A 92 -2.82 -27.49 -40.22
C LYS A 92 -2.95 -26.02 -39.85
N ALA A 93 -3.91 -25.72 -38.99
CA ALA A 93 -4.16 -24.37 -38.54
C ALA A 93 -4.82 -24.35 -37.16
N GLU A 94 -4.57 -23.27 -36.44
CA GLU A 94 -5.13 -22.99 -35.13
C GLU A 94 -6.08 -21.80 -35.23
N VAL A 95 -7.19 -21.85 -34.52
CA VAL A 95 -8.12 -20.72 -34.39
C VAL A 95 -8.17 -20.31 -32.94
N TYR A 96 -7.75 -19.08 -32.65
CA TYR A 96 -7.84 -18.47 -31.33
C TYR A 96 -9.06 -17.57 -31.26
N PHE A 97 -10.00 -17.86 -30.37
CA PHE A 97 -11.09 -16.99 -30.00
C PHE A 97 -10.65 -16.05 -28.90
N ILE A 98 -10.72 -14.75 -29.17
CA ILE A 98 -10.29 -13.67 -28.28
C ILE A 98 -11.51 -12.90 -27.80
N ASN A 99 -11.63 -12.74 -26.48
CA ASN A 99 -12.72 -11.98 -25.88
C ASN A 99 -12.39 -10.49 -25.90
N THR A 100 -13.23 -9.69 -26.55
CA THR A 100 -13.04 -8.23 -26.69
C THR A 100 -13.94 -7.41 -25.76
N ARG A 101 -14.68 -8.06 -24.85
CA ARG A 101 -15.48 -7.37 -23.83
C ARG A 101 -14.57 -6.59 -22.88
N VAL A 102 -15.16 -5.67 -22.14
CA VAL A 102 -14.48 -5.02 -21.02
C VAL A 102 -14.43 -5.99 -19.84
N PHE A 103 -13.24 -6.28 -19.36
CA PHE A 103 -12.98 -6.90 -18.07
C PHE A 103 -12.98 -5.81 -17.02
N ASP A 104 -13.95 -5.86 -16.12
CA ASP A 104 -14.25 -4.83 -15.15
C ASP A 104 -13.97 -5.25 -13.71
N ASN A 105 -13.99 -4.26 -12.81
CA ASN A 105 -13.88 -4.47 -11.36
C ASN A 105 -12.56 -5.12 -10.89
N LEU A 106 -11.50 -5.08 -11.69
CA LEU A 106 -10.17 -5.52 -11.27
C LEU A 106 -9.65 -4.57 -10.20
N LYS A 107 -9.06 -5.12 -9.14
CA LYS A 107 -8.58 -4.34 -8.00
C LYS A 107 -7.08 -4.16 -8.05
N TRP A 108 -6.63 -2.99 -7.61
CA TRP A 108 -5.22 -2.72 -7.37
C TRP A 108 -5.05 -2.15 -5.96
N GLY A 109 -3.85 -2.31 -5.43
CA GLY A 109 -3.46 -1.70 -4.16
C GLY A 109 -1.96 -1.74 -3.96
N THR A 110 -1.46 -0.87 -3.10
CA THR A 110 -0.06 -0.83 -2.71
C THR A 110 0.18 -1.90 -1.63
N PRO A 111 0.96 -2.96 -1.89
CA PRO A 111 1.16 -4.04 -0.91
C PRO A 111 1.96 -3.55 0.31
N GLN A 112 2.89 -2.62 0.10
CA GLN A 112 3.66 -1.96 1.16
C GLN A 112 3.32 -0.47 1.21
N PRO A 113 3.44 0.18 2.39
CA PRO A 113 3.35 1.62 2.47
C PRO A 113 4.36 2.30 1.55
N LEU A 114 3.92 3.35 0.88
CA LEU A 114 4.72 4.19 0.02
C LEU A 114 5.17 5.44 0.80
N PRO A 115 6.49 5.70 0.89
CA PRO A 115 6.98 6.96 1.44
C PRO A 115 6.65 8.11 0.47
N MET A 116 5.96 9.13 0.96
CA MET A 116 5.72 10.38 0.24
C MET A 116 6.22 11.55 1.08
N ARG A 117 6.87 12.52 0.43
CA ARG A 117 7.18 13.80 1.06
C ARG A 117 5.97 14.73 0.91
N ASP A 118 5.41 15.10 2.05
CA ASP A 118 4.32 16.05 2.20
C ASP A 118 4.84 17.38 2.77
N PRO A 119 4.36 18.54 2.28
CA PRO A 119 4.81 19.84 2.76
C PRO A 119 4.40 20.16 4.21
N ASP A 120 3.29 19.60 4.70
CA ASP A 120 2.77 19.85 6.04
C ASP A 120 3.23 18.80 7.06
N PHE A 121 3.36 17.54 6.63
CA PHE A 121 3.61 16.40 7.53
C PHE A 121 5.00 15.76 7.37
N GLY A 122 5.84 16.28 6.47
CA GLY A 122 7.16 15.70 6.21
C GLY A 122 7.06 14.37 5.46
N VAL A 123 7.83 13.35 5.83
CA VAL A 123 7.73 12.05 5.16
C VAL A 123 6.62 11.21 5.79
N ILE A 124 5.57 10.96 5.02
CA ILE A 124 4.44 10.11 5.41
C ILE A 124 4.47 8.78 4.67
N GLN A 125 3.90 7.74 5.28
CA GLN A 125 3.81 6.39 4.71
C GLN A 125 2.37 6.12 4.29
N MET A 126 2.03 6.35 3.03
CA MET A 126 0.66 6.18 2.55
C MET A 126 0.43 4.80 1.93
N ARG A 127 -0.81 4.35 1.94
CA ARG A 127 -1.27 3.24 1.11
C ARG A 127 -2.37 3.74 0.18
N ALA A 128 -2.51 3.11 -0.97
CA ALA A 128 -3.59 3.42 -1.90
C ALA A 128 -4.18 2.14 -2.47
N HIS A 129 -5.45 2.20 -2.84
CA HIS A 129 -6.13 1.14 -3.55
C HIS A 129 -7.20 1.72 -4.47
N GLY A 130 -7.66 0.90 -5.41
CA GLY A 130 -8.69 1.29 -6.34
C GLY A 130 -9.05 0.18 -7.31
N GLY A 131 -9.58 0.58 -8.47
CA GLY A 131 -9.98 -0.34 -9.52
C GLY A 131 -9.47 0.05 -10.90
N TYR A 132 -9.44 -0.90 -11.82
CA TYR A 132 -9.16 -0.65 -13.23
C TYR A 132 -9.96 -1.58 -14.12
N HIS A 133 -10.13 -1.18 -15.37
CA HIS A 133 -10.91 -1.88 -16.38
C HIS A 133 -10.09 -1.92 -17.65
N PHE A 134 -10.05 -3.06 -18.31
CA PHE A 134 -9.35 -3.19 -19.58
C PHE A 134 -10.13 -4.05 -20.56
N LYS A 135 -9.75 -3.99 -21.83
CA LYS A 135 -10.22 -4.91 -22.87
C LYS A 135 -9.06 -5.29 -23.77
N VAL A 136 -9.22 -6.35 -24.53
CA VAL A 136 -8.26 -6.68 -25.59
C VAL A 136 -8.44 -5.69 -26.74
N LYS A 137 -7.32 -5.09 -27.18
CA LYS A 137 -7.26 -4.15 -28.31
C LYS A 137 -6.56 -4.74 -29.51
N ASP A 138 -5.43 -5.41 -29.29
CA ASP A 138 -4.70 -6.11 -30.34
C ASP A 138 -4.62 -7.62 -30.02
N PRO A 139 -5.41 -8.45 -30.71
CA PRO A 139 -5.46 -9.88 -30.45
C PRO A 139 -4.16 -10.60 -30.86
N LYS A 140 -3.43 -10.11 -31.86
CA LYS A 140 -2.16 -10.72 -32.28
C LYS A 140 -1.07 -10.48 -31.24
N VAL A 141 -0.99 -9.25 -30.72
CA VAL A 141 -0.05 -8.91 -29.65
C VAL A 141 -0.39 -9.66 -28.36
N LEU A 142 -1.67 -9.79 -28.02
CA LEU A 142 -2.10 -10.60 -26.87
C LEU A 142 -1.63 -12.05 -27.00
N ILE A 143 -1.89 -12.69 -28.15
CA ILE A 143 -1.45 -14.08 -28.37
C ILE A 143 0.07 -14.17 -28.30
N LYS A 144 0.80 -13.27 -28.96
CA LYS A 144 2.25 -13.35 -29.07
C LYS A 144 2.99 -13.06 -27.75
N GLU A 145 2.58 -12.02 -27.02
CA GLU A 145 3.33 -11.48 -25.88
C GLU A 145 2.74 -11.88 -24.51
N ALA A 146 1.49 -12.35 -24.48
CA ALA A 146 0.82 -12.78 -23.24
C ALA A 146 0.50 -14.28 -23.21
N ALA A 147 -0.34 -14.77 -24.13
CA ALA A 147 -0.80 -16.17 -24.10
C ALA A 147 0.28 -17.16 -24.56
N GLY A 148 1.09 -16.77 -25.55
CA GLY A 148 2.08 -17.64 -26.18
C GLY A 148 1.43 -18.90 -26.78
N THR A 149 1.86 -20.06 -26.31
CA THR A 149 1.33 -21.38 -26.73
C THR A 149 0.22 -21.90 -25.82
N ASP A 150 -0.19 -21.12 -24.81
CA ASP A 150 -1.30 -21.51 -23.95
C ASP A 150 -2.61 -21.49 -24.75
N GLY A 151 -3.29 -22.64 -24.75
CA GLY A 151 -4.55 -22.84 -25.44
C GLY A 151 -5.75 -22.29 -24.67
N HIS A 152 -5.61 -21.92 -23.40
CA HIS A 152 -6.69 -21.36 -22.61
C HIS A 152 -6.17 -20.33 -21.62
N PHE A 153 -5.98 -19.11 -22.12
CA PHE A 153 -5.40 -18.00 -21.38
C PHE A 153 -6.47 -17.20 -20.64
N THR A 154 -6.33 -17.11 -19.32
CA THR A 154 -7.32 -16.54 -18.41
C THR A 154 -6.87 -15.21 -17.78
N LEU A 155 -7.83 -14.51 -17.16
CA LEU A 155 -7.58 -13.22 -16.49
C LEU A 155 -6.55 -13.34 -15.37
N ASP A 156 -6.65 -14.41 -14.57
CA ASP A 156 -5.83 -14.60 -13.38
C ASP A 156 -4.33 -14.69 -13.73
N GLU A 157 -4.02 -15.21 -14.91
CA GLU A 157 -2.65 -15.37 -15.41
C GLU A 157 -2.00 -14.03 -15.75
N ILE A 158 -2.77 -13.07 -16.28
CA ILE A 158 -2.25 -11.75 -16.64
C ILE A 158 -2.35 -10.75 -15.48
N GLU A 159 -3.31 -10.92 -14.58
CA GLU A 159 -3.66 -9.94 -13.56
C GLU A 159 -2.48 -9.57 -12.66
N LYS A 160 -1.66 -10.55 -12.26
CA LYS A 160 -0.47 -10.28 -11.43
C LYS A 160 0.47 -9.29 -12.12
N ARG A 161 0.78 -9.51 -13.40
CA ARG A 161 1.65 -8.64 -14.19
C ARG A 161 1.06 -7.23 -14.33
N LEU A 162 -0.25 -7.11 -14.53
CA LEU A 162 -0.92 -5.81 -14.61
C LEU A 162 -0.87 -5.05 -13.28
N ARG A 163 -1.09 -5.74 -12.15
CA ARG A 163 -0.95 -5.15 -10.81
C ARG A 163 0.47 -4.65 -10.54
N ASP A 164 1.49 -5.37 -10.99
CA ASP A 164 2.89 -4.95 -10.83
C ASP A 164 3.20 -3.65 -11.61
N TYR A 165 2.59 -3.47 -12.80
CA TYR A 165 2.68 -2.20 -13.52
C TYR A 165 2.02 -1.05 -12.75
N VAL A 166 0.83 -1.27 -12.18
CA VAL A 166 0.14 -0.26 -11.36
C VAL A 166 0.98 0.13 -10.15
N GLN A 167 1.58 -0.84 -9.47
CA GLN A 167 2.45 -0.61 -8.31
C GLN A 167 3.68 0.25 -8.63
N THR A 168 4.09 0.30 -9.90
CA THR A 168 5.20 1.15 -10.35
C THR A 168 4.71 2.52 -10.82
N ALA A 169 3.59 2.58 -11.55
CA ALA A 169 3.09 3.82 -12.14
C ALA A 169 2.41 4.76 -11.13
N PHE A 170 1.74 4.20 -10.11
CA PHE A 170 1.06 5.01 -9.10
C PHE A 170 2.02 5.87 -8.25
N PRO A 171 3.10 5.32 -7.63
CA PRO A 171 4.05 6.13 -6.87
C PRO A 171 4.70 7.24 -7.70
N ASP A 172 4.99 6.94 -8.97
CA ASP A 172 5.58 7.88 -9.93
C ASP A 172 4.66 9.09 -10.14
N ALA A 173 3.38 8.85 -10.47
CA ALA A 173 2.38 9.90 -10.63
C ALA A 173 2.18 10.74 -9.35
N VAL A 174 2.13 10.09 -8.18
CA VAL A 174 2.03 10.79 -6.89
C VAL A 174 3.24 11.71 -6.69
N GLY A 175 4.46 11.20 -6.91
CA GLY A 175 5.69 11.99 -6.77
C GLY A 175 5.78 13.18 -7.74
N GLU A 176 5.34 12.99 -8.98
CA GLU A 176 5.32 14.05 -10.01
C GLU A 176 4.27 15.13 -9.74
N SER A 177 3.10 14.73 -9.21
CA SER A 177 1.97 15.63 -8.98
C SER A 177 2.27 16.71 -7.92
N LYS A 178 3.11 16.37 -6.93
CA LYS A 178 3.43 17.22 -5.76
C LYS A 178 2.19 17.75 -5.04
N ILE A 179 1.07 17.01 -5.11
CA ILE A 179 -0.18 17.37 -4.45
C ILE A 179 -0.06 17.08 -2.95
N PRO A 180 -0.33 18.06 -2.07
CA PRO A 180 -0.37 17.84 -0.63
C PRO A 180 -1.43 16.79 -0.24
N LEU A 181 -1.20 16.03 0.84
CA LEU A 181 -2.10 14.97 1.29
C LEU A 181 -3.55 15.43 1.43
N LEU A 182 -3.76 16.62 1.98
CA LEU A 182 -5.11 17.18 2.23
C LEU A 182 -5.86 17.50 0.94
N ASP A 183 -5.12 17.82 -0.12
CA ASP A 183 -5.68 18.18 -1.42
C ASP A 183 -5.85 16.95 -2.32
N MET A 184 -5.27 15.79 -1.96
CA MET A 184 -5.30 14.59 -2.79
C MET A 184 -6.72 14.15 -3.14
N ILE A 185 -7.64 14.17 -2.17
CA ILE A 185 -9.04 13.74 -2.38
C ILE A 185 -9.72 14.60 -3.46
N MET A 186 -9.42 15.90 -3.48
CA MET A 186 -9.96 16.82 -4.49
C MET A 186 -9.35 16.60 -5.88
N ASN A 187 -8.25 15.86 -5.97
CA ASN A 187 -7.47 15.64 -7.19
C ASN A 187 -7.37 14.15 -7.59
N TYR A 188 -8.24 13.28 -7.07
CA TYR A 188 -8.22 11.86 -7.41
C TYR A 188 -8.42 11.61 -8.91
N ASN A 189 -9.22 12.41 -9.60
CA ASN A 189 -9.47 12.24 -11.03
C ASN A 189 -8.23 12.58 -11.86
N GLU A 190 -7.54 13.64 -11.51
CA GLU A 190 -6.30 14.10 -12.14
C GLU A 190 -5.20 13.06 -11.94
N LEU A 191 -5.02 12.57 -10.70
CA LEU A 191 -4.08 11.49 -10.38
C LEU A 191 -4.44 10.21 -11.13
N SER A 192 -5.71 9.81 -11.14
CA SER A 192 -6.19 8.65 -11.90
C SER A 192 -5.85 8.76 -13.39
N THR A 193 -6.04 9.94 -13.97
CA THR A 193 -5.77 10.21 -15.39
C THR A 193 -4.27 10.14 -15.69
N GLN A 194 -3.44 10.69 -14.80
CA GLN A 194 -1.98 10.61 -14.93
C GLN A 194 -1.50 9.17 -14.84
N VAL A 195 -1.96 8.41 -13.84
CA VAL A 195 -1.59 7.00 -13.69
C VAL A 195 -2.04 6.18 -14.89
N LYS A 196 -3.27 6.39 -15.38
CA LYS A 196 -3.77 5.76 -16.61
C LYS A 196 -2.83 6.03 -17.78
N THR A 197 -2.44 7.29 -17.99
CA THR A 197 -1.55 7.71 -19.08
C THR A 197 -0.20 7.00 -19.00
N ASN A 198 0.38 6.91 -17.80
CA ASN A 198 1.66 6.23 -17.57
C ASN A 198 1.56 4.71 -17.80
N LEU A 199 0.39 4.11 -17.55
CA LEU A 199 0.15 2.67 -17.72
C LEU A 199 -0.16 2.26 -19.16
N MET A 200 -0.76 3.15 -19.97
CA MET A 200 -1.21 2.83 -21.33
C MET A 200 -0.13 2.10 -22.17
N PRO A 201 1.14 2.55 -22.25
CA PRO A 201 2.15 1.86 -23.04
C PRO A 201 2.41 0.43 -22.57
N LYS A 202 2.31 0.16 -21.26
CA LYS A 202 2.52 -1.18 -20.68
C LYS A 202 1.35 -2.11 -21.00
N PHE A 203 0.12 -1.59 -20.99
CA PHE A 203 -1.05 -2.37 -21.41
C PHE A 203 -1.00 -2.68 -22.92
N GLU A 204 -0.62 -1.70 -23.74
CA GLU A 204 -0.51 -1.89 -25.19
C GLU A 204 0.56 -2.91 -25.60
N GLN A 205 1.68 -2.98 -24.86
CA GLN A 205 2.70 -4.03 -25.03
C GLN A 205 2.15 -5.45 -24.84
N ASN A 206 1.01 -5.60 -24.18
CA ASN A 206 0.34 -6.88 -23.96
C ASN A 206 -0.92 -7.05 -24.84
N GLY A 207 -1.12 -6.17 -25.81
CA GLY A 207 -2.31 -6.17 -26.68
C GLY A 207 -3.58 -5.67 -25.98
N LEU A 208 -3.45 -5.01 -24.84
CA LEU A 208 -4.58 -4.54 -24.03
C LEU A 208 -4.78 -3.03 -24.16
N GLU A 209 -6.02 -2.59 -23.95
CA GLU A 209 -6.38 -1.19 -23.74
C GLU A 209 -6.87 -1.00 -22.31
N LEU A 210 -6.20 -0.12 -21.56
CA LEU A 210 -6.67 0.35 -20.26
C LEU A 210 -7.84 1.32 -20.48
N VAL A 211 -9.06 0.83 -20.24
CA VAL A 211 -10.31 1.58 -20.47
C VAL A 211 -10.47 2.65 -19.39
N ASP A 212 -10.27 2.28 -18.14
CA ASP A 212 -10.39 3.20 -17.01
C ASP A 212 -9.51 2.80 -15.83
N PHE A 213 -9.15 3.80 -15.02
CA PHE A 213 -8.35 3.64 -13.80
C PHE A 213 -8.87 4.57 -12.71
N THR A 214 -9.22 4.00 -11.56
CA THR A 214 -9.81 4.73 -10.43
C THR A 214 -8.97 4.54 -9.18
N ILE A 215 -8.75 5.64 -8.46
CA ILE A 215 -8.29 5.63 -7.07
C ILE A 215 -9.52 5.57 -6.17
N GLY A 216 -9.63 4.51 -5.37
CA GLY A 216 -10.72 4.34 -4.42
C GLY A 216 -10.46 5.13 -3.13
N ALA A 217 -9.31 4.89 -2.50
CA ALA A 217 -8.87 5.69 -1.38
C ALA A 217 -7.35 5.66 -1.20
N ILE A 218 -6.83 6.75 -0.66
CA ILE A 218 -5.48 6.88 -0.11
C ILE A 218 -5.61 6.93 1.41
N THR A 219 -4.90 6.05 2.11
CA THR A 219 -4.90 5.95 3.57
C THR A 219 -3.52 6.25 4.13
N VAL A 220 -3.49 6.84 5.32
CA VAL A 220 -2.27 7.20 6.05
C VAL A 220 -2.23 6.52 7.41
N PRO A 221 -1.07 6.48 8.10
CA PRO A 221 -0.98 5.86 9.41
C PRO A 221 -1.75 6.66 10.45
N ASP A 222 -2.26 6.00 11.48
CA ASP A 222 -3.06 6.61 12.57
C ASP A 222 -2.41 7.84 13.20
N ALA A 223 -1.07 7.87 13.27
CA ALA A 223 -0.32 9.01 13.81
C ALA A 223 -0.54 10.29 12.98
N VAL A 224 -0.54 10.16 11.64
CA VAL A 224 -0.79 11.28 10.72
C VAL A 224 -2.26 11.69 10.81
N GLN A 225 -3.18 10.72 10.84
CA GLN A 225 -4.61 10.99 11.00
C GLN A 225 -4.89 11.78 12.29
N LYS A 226 -4.32 11.35 13.42
CA LYS A 226 -4.45 12.06 14.70
C LYS A 226 -3.88 13.48 14.65
N ALA A 227 -2.73 13.67 13.99
CA ALA A 227 -2.13 14.98 13.81
C ALA A 227 -3.03 15.91 12.97
N MET A 228 -3.69 15.36 11.94
CA MET A 228 -4.69 16.08 11.14
C MET A 228 -5.90 16.49 11.97
N ASP A 229 -6.47 15.56 12.74
CA ASP A 229 -7.64 15.82 13.61
C ASP A 229 -7.32 16.87 14.68
N GLU A 230 -6.11 16.82 15.23
CA GLU A 230 -5.60 17.80 16.20
C GLU A 230 -5.46 19.20 15.59
N ARG A 231 -4.86 19.30 14.40
CA ARG A 231 -4.72 20.57 13.66
C ARG A 231 -6.08 21.15 13.26
N ALA A 232 -7.00 20.30 12.82
CA ALA A 232 -8.38 20.71 12.51
C ALA A 232 -9.08 21.27 13.76
N SER A 233 -8.94 20.59 14.91
CA SER A 233 -9.49 21.05 16.19
C SER A 233 -8.94 22.41 16.60
N MET A 234 -7.63 22.64 16.45
CA MET A 234 -7.01 23.95 16.72
C MET A 234 -7.53 25.04 15.77
N GLY A 235 -7.72 24.72 14.49
CA GLY A 235 -8.25 25.67 13.49
C GLY A 235 -9.69 26.09 13.75
N VAL A 236 -10.56 25.16 14.17
CA VAL A 236 -11.94 25.44 14.54
C VAL A 236 -12.04 26.27 15.83
N LEU A 237 -11.20 25.96 16.82
CA LEU A 237 -11.21 26.66 18.11
C LEU A 237 -10.55 28.03 18.05
N GLY A 238 -9.71 28.29 17.03
CA GLY A 238 -9.15 29.61 16.68
C GLY A 238 -8.22 30.25 17.72
N ASN A 239 -8.24 29.78 18.97
CA ASN A 239 -7.51 30.33 20.10
C ASN A 239 -6.87 29.22 20.92
N MET A 240 -5.57 29.35 21.18
CA MET A 240 -4.77 28.41 21.97
C MET A 240 -5.34 28.17 23.38
N GLY A 241 -5.97 29.17 23.99
CA GLY A 241 -6.65 29.05 25.28
C GLY A 241 -7.91 28.18 25.20
N GLN A 242 -8.70 28.28 24.13
CA GLN A 242 -9.86 27.41 23.90
C GLN A 242 -9.42 25.98 23.60
N TYR A 243 -8.30 25.79 22.93
CA TYR A 243 -7.72 24.47 22.69
C TYR A 243 -7.25 23.79 23.98
N GLN A 244 -6.55 24.52 24.86
CA GLN A 244 -6.19 24.00 26.19
C GLN A 244 -7.43 23.63 27.01
N GLN A 245 -8.46 24.48 27.01
CA GLN A 245 -9.75 24.19 27.65
C GLN A 245 -10.41 22.95 27.04
N TYR A 246 -10.45 22.81 25.72
CA TYR A 246 -11.01 21.66 25.01
C TYR A 246 -10.28 20.35 25.33
N LYS A 247 -8.94 20.34 25.29
CA LYS A 247 -8.14 19.17 25.68
C LYS A 247 -8.35 18.81 27.16
N SER A 248 -8.48 19.80 28.05
CA SER A 248 -8.78 19.57 29.46
C SER A 248 -10.16 18.97 29.68
N ALA A 249 -11.16 19.41 28.90
CA ALA A 249 -12.51 18.86 28.92
C ALA A 249 -12.55 17.41 28.40
N GLN A 250 -11.88 17.12 27.27
CA GLN A 250 -11.74 15.75 26.77
C GLN A 250 -11.05 14.82 27.76
N ALA A 251 -10.03 15.31 28.47
CA ALA A 251 -9.33 14.53 29.49
C ALA A 251 -10.26 14.21 30.68
N MET A 252 -11.07 15.18 31.11
CA MET A 252 -12.11 14.96 32.13
C MET A 252 -13.18 13.97 31.65
N GLU A 253 -13.63 14.06 30.40
CA GLU A 253 -14.62 13.14 29.81
C GLU A 253 -14.09 11.71 29.74
N LYS A 254 -12.88 11.50 29.22
CA LYS A 254 -12.23 10.17 29.19
C LYS A 254 -11.99 9.58 30.58
N ALA A 255 -11.71 10.44 31.57
CA ALA A 255 -11.61 10.03 32.97
C ALA A 255 -12.97 9.66 33.57
N ALA A 256 -14.06 10.34 33.17
CA ALA A 256 -15.42 10.03 33.59
C ALA A 256 -15.98 8.77 32.90
N GLU A 257 -15.58 8.48 31.66
CA GLU A 257 -15.91 7.24 30.93
C GLU A 257 -15.15 6.02 31.46
N ASN A 258 -13.96 6.21 32.03
CA ASN A 258 -13.17 5.18 32.70
C ASN A 258 -12.97 5.51 34.19
N PRO A 259 -14.04 5.52 35.01
CA PRO A 259 -13.96 5.92 36.42
C PRO A 259 -13.13 4.96 37.27
N ASN A 260 -12.90 3.74 36.78
CA ASN A 260 -12.02 2.73 37.42
C ASN A 260 -10.63 2.62 36.75
N GLY A 261 -10.34 3.43 35.72
CA GLY A 261 -9.01 3.53 35.12
C GLY A 261 -8.21 4.61 35.83
N GLY A 262 -6.94 4.34 36.18
CA GLY A 262 -6.06 5.24 36.94
C GLY A 262 -5.79 6.64 36.35
N ALA A 263 -6.49 7.02 35.28
CA ALA A 263 -6.51 8.38 34.72
C ALA A 263 -7.38 9.36 35.53
N GLY A 264 -8.40 8.88 36.26
CA GLY A 264 -9.26 9.73 37.10
C GLY A 264 -8.53 10.35 38.30
N GLU A 265 -7.55 9.64 38.86
CA GLU A 265 -6.76 10.10 40.01
C GLU A 265 -5.77 11.21 39.65
N GLY A 266 -5.20 11.20 38.45
CA GLY A 266 -4.22 12.22 38.01
C GLY A 266 -4.84 13.60 37.76
N ILE A 267 -6.08 13.65 37.26
CA ILE A 267 -6.79 14.90 36.96
C ILE A 267 -7.48 15.46 38.21
N GLY A 268 -8.08 14.60 39.05
CA GLY A 268 -8.62 15.00 40.35
C GLY A 268 -7.56 15.59 41.26
N MET A 269 -6.33 15.06 41.19
CA MET A 269 -5.19 15.60 41.90
C MET A 269 -4.67 16.89 41.25
N GLY A 270 -4.55 16.99 39.92
CA GLY A 270 -4.10 18.21 39.22
C GLY A 270 -5.02 19.43 39.40
N MET A 271 -6.34 19.26 39.32
CA MET A 271 -7.31 20.33 39.66
C MET A 271 -7.39 20.58 41.17
N GLY A 272 -7.27 19.53 41.99
CA GLY A 272 -7.15 19.64 43.45
C GLY A 272 -5.96 20.47 43.88
N PHE A 273 -4.81 20.33 43.21
CA PHE A 273 -3.61 21.13 43.45
C PHE A 273 -3.72 22.57 42.94
N GLY A 274 -4.40 22.83 41.82
CA GLY A 274 -4.64 24.21 41.34
C GLY A 274 -5.54 25.02 42.28
N MET A 275 -6.58 24.38 42.84
CA MET A 275 -7.48 25.01 43.80
C MET A 275 -6.87 25.05 45.22
N ALA A 276 -6.11 24.03 45.62
CA ALA A 276 -5.39 24.00 46.89
C ALA A 276 -4.20 24.98 46.93
N ALA A 277 -3.50 25.24 45.81
CA ALA A 277 -2.47 26.26 45.74
C ALA A 277 -3.06 27.67 45.93
N GLN A 278 -4.28 27.91 45.46
CA GLN A 278 -4.97 29.18 45.66
C GLN A 278 -5.47 29.37 47.10
N MET A 279 -5.87 28.31 47.80
CA MET A 279 -6.19 28.38 49.24
C MET A 279 -4.94 28.42 50.13
N MET A 280 -3.88 27.67 49.78
CA MET A 280 -2.65 27.59 50.57
C MET A 280 -1.85 28.89 50.53
N ASN A 281 -1.94 29.68 49.44
CA ASN A 281 -1.34 31.02 49.39
C ASN A 281 -2.07 32.06 50.27
N GLN A 282 -3.27 31.76 50.77
CA GLN A 282 -4.00 32.60 51.73
C GLN A 282 -3.80 32.14 53.19
N GLN A 283 -3.27 30.94 53.41
CA GLN A 283 -3.12 30.33 54.74
C GLN A 283 -1.65 30.09 55.15
N ASN A 284 -0.66 30.56 54.39
CA ASN A 284 0.76 30.32 54.70
C ASN A 284 1.47 31.51 55.38
N GLN A 285 0.74 32.39 56.07
CA GLN A 285 1.31 33.45 56.90
C GLN A 285 1.22 33.19 58.41
N GLN A 286 0.81 31.98 58.82
CA GLN A 286 0.85 31.60 60.23
C GLN A 286 1.18 30.11 60.40
N GLN A 287 2.21 29.91 61.22
CA GLN A 287 2.47 28.73 62.04
C GLN A 287 3.37 27.63 61.48
N GLN A 288 4.59 27.72 62.01
CA GLN A 288 5.66 26.75 62.04
C GLN A 288 5.32 25.61 63.03
N GLN A 289 5.96 24.45 62.80
CA GLN A 289 6.31 23.34 63.71
C GLN A 289 5.52 22.01 63.71
N GLN A 290 6.34 20.95 63.58
CA GLN A 290 6.27 19.57 64.09
C GLN A 290 5.77 18.42 63.18
N ALA A 291 6.65 17.39 63.08
CA ALA A 291 6.43 16.02 62.60
C ALA A 291 6.16 15.08 63.80
N PRO A 292 5.64 13.83 63.65
CA PRO A 292 6.44 12.66 63.22
C PRO A 292 5.71 11.49 62.46
N GLN A 293 6.54 10.54 61.95
CA GLN A 293 6.42 9.16 61.37
C GLN A 293 5.15 8.28 61.54
N GLN A 294 4.79 7.42 60.55
CA GLN A 294 5.03 5.94 60.50
C GLN A 294 4.42 5.13 59.31
N GLN A 295 5.24 4.22 58.73
CA GLN A 295 5.06 2.84 58.14
C GLN A 295 3.97 2.39 57.11
N ALA A 296 4.41 1.56 56.13
CA ALA A 296 3.74 0.96 54.95
C ALA A 296 3.07 -0.43 55.22
N PRO A 297 2.27 -1.07 54.31
CA PRO A 297 2.82 -1.85 53.16
C PRO A 297 1.94 -2.12 51.88
N SER A 298 2.64 -2.48 50.77
CA SER A 298 2.37 -3.44 49.65
C SER A 298 1.16 -3.34 48.67
N GLY A 299 1.46 -3.26 47.35
CA GLY A 299 0.53 -3.25 46.19
C GLY A 299 0.39 -4.57 45.39
N PRO A 300 -0.23 -4.57 44.19
CA PRO A 300 0.47 -4.93 42.90
C PRO A 300 -0.12 -4.23 41.63
N PRO A 301 0.35 -4.44 40.37
CA PRO A 301 1.69 -4.56 39.75
C PRO A 301 1.99 -3.43 38.69
N PRO A 302 3.21 -3.33 38.10
CA PRO A 302 3.69 -2.10 37.46
C PRO A 302 3.49 -2.01 35.93
N VAL A 303 3.09 -0.81 35.48
CA VAL A 303 3.28 -0.32 34.10
C VAL A 303 4.75 0.08 33.87
N PRO A 304 5.28 -0.01 32.63
CA PRO A 304 6.71 0.15 32.36
C PRO A 304 7.24 1.51 32.83
N GLN A 305 8.16 1.47 33.79
CA GLN A 305 8.74 2.65 34.43
C GLN A 305 9.64 3.41 33.45
N ALA A 306 9.37 4.70 33.28
CA ALA A 306 10.39 5.61 32.78
C ALA A 306 11.63 5.48 33.68
N SER A 307 12.81 5.29 33.08
CA SER A 307 14.04 5.10 33.83
C SER A 307 14.34 6.33 34.68
N ALA A 308 14.16 6.22 36.00
CA ALA A 308 14.48 7.24 36.97
C ALA A 308 15.93 7.09 37.44
N TYR A 309 16.68 8.18 37.42
CA TYR A 309 18.09 8.25 37.80
C TYR A 309 18.27 9.02 39.11
N HIS A 310 19.16 8.54 39.97
CA HIS A 310 19.69 9.31 41.09
C HIS A 310 21.11 9.77 40.75
N ALA A 311 21.49 10.94 41.23
CA ALA A 311 22.82 11.52 41.03
C ALA A 311 23.38 12.06 42.35
N VAL A 312 24.70 12.05 42.50
CA VAL A 312 25.38 12.67 43.64
C VAL A 312 25.74 14.11 43.30
N ILE A 313 25.05 15.06 43.91
CA ILE A 313 25.23 16.50 43.67
C ILE A 313 25.75 17.12 44.95
N ASN A 314 26.88 17.81 44.88
CA ASN A 314 27.55 18.41 46.05
C ASN A 314 27.80 17.39 47.19
N GLY A 315 28.07 16.13 46.85
CA GLY A 315 28.33 15.05 47.82
C GLY A 315 27.08 14.44 48.47
N GLN A 316 25.87 14.87 48.09
CA GLN A 316 24.61 14.31 48.57
C GLN A 316 23.85 13.61 47.44
N GLN A 317 23.20 12.49 47.76
CA GLN A 317 22.32 11.80 46.82
C GLN A 317 21.06 12.64 46.59
N ALA A 318 20.74 12.88 45.32
CA ALA A 318 19.55 13.60 44.88
C ALA A 318 18.85 12.85 43.73
N GLY A 319 17.55 13.09 43.54
CA GLY A 319 16.69 12.41 42.56
C GLY A 319 15.42 11.84 43.20
N PRO A 320 14.58 11.11 42.45
CA PRO A 320 14.82 10.64 41.08
C PRO A 320 14.63 11.73 40.02
N TYR A 321 15.44 11.66 38.97
CA TYR A 321 15.42 12.52 37.79
C TYR A 321 15.07 11.71 36.55
N ASP A 322 14.27 12.29 35.65
CA ASP A 322 14.06 11.75 34.31
C ASP A 322 15.14 12.25 33.33
N MET A 323 15.11 11.72 32.09
CA MET A 323 16.12 12.03 31.09
C MET A 323 16.16 13.53 30.73
N ASN A 324 15.00 14.18 30.67
CA ASN A 324 14.90 15.61 30.37
C ASN A 324 15.51 16.46 31.48
N THR A 325 15.24 16.11 32.74
CA THR A 325 15.81 16.81 33.89
C THR A 325 17.33 16.64 33.93
N LEU A 326 17.85 15.43 33.68
CA LEU A 326 19.29 15.20 33.59
C LEU A 326 19.94 16.06 32.49
N GLN A 327 19.31 16.17 31.32
CA GLN A 327 19.82 17.00 30.23
C GLN A 327 19.88 18.49 30.64
N GLN A 328 18.86 19.00 31.32
CA GLN A 328 18.85 20.38 31.85
C GLN A 328 19.94 20.60 32.91
N MET A 329 20.17 19.62 33.78
CA MET A 329 21.19 19.69 34.83
C MET A 329 22.61 19.64 34.26
N ILE A 330 22.83 18.89 33.18
CA ILE A 330 24.09 18.88 32.44
C ILE A 330 24.31 20.23 31.74
N ALA A 331 23.28 20.76 31.07
CA ALA A 331 23.34 22.09 30.47
C ALA A 331 23.59 23.21 31.50
N GLY A 332 23.01 23.06 32.70
CA GLY A 332 23.23 23.94 33.86
C GLY A 332 24.55 23.72 34.60
N SER A 333 25.44 22.85 34.11
CA SER A 333 26.72 22.47 34.76
C SER A 333 26.60 21.93 36.19
N GLN A 334 25.41 21.44 36.57
CA GLN A 334 25.15 20.81 37.87
C GLN A 334 25.56 19.33 37.89
N LEU A 335 25.58 18.69 36.71
CA LEU A 335 26.07 17.33 36.49
C LEU A 335 27.16 17.33 35.42
N ASN A 336 28.21 16.53 35.61
CA ASN A 336 29.28 16.35 34.64
C ASN A 336 29.59 14.85 34.46
N LYS A 337 30.52 14.52 33.55
CA LYS A 337 30.87 13.12 33.23
C LYS A 337 31.36 12.32 34.45
N GLU A 338 31.93 13.00 35.45
CA GLU A 338 32.47 12.38 36.67
C GLU A 338 31.41 12.23 37.77
N THR A 339 30.22 12.81 37.63
CA THR A 339 29.16 12.70 38.63
C THR A 339 28.69 11.26 38.74
N LEU A 340 28.63 10.72 39.96
CA LEU A 340 28.10 9.39 40.22
C LEU A 340 26.59 9.38 40.03
N VAL A 341 26.12 8.47 39.18
CA VAL A 341 24.70 8.22 38.91
C VAL A 341 24.37 6.76 39.16
N TRP A 342 23.12 6.51 39.49
CA TRP A 342 22.58 5.17 39.68
C TRP A 342 21.13 5.13 39.21
N LYS A 343 20.74 4.06 38.52
CA LYS A 343 19.34 3.74 38.24
C LYS A 343 19.03 2.33 38.70
N GLN A 344 17.73 2.07 38.90
CA GLN A 344 17.25 0.74 39.21
C GLN A 344 17.73 -0.27 38.15
N GLY A 345 18.44 -1.31 38.59
CA GLY A 345 19.09 -2.31 37.73
C GLY A 345 20.60 -2.17 37.60
N MET A 346 21.21 -1.07 38.06
CA MET A 346 22.67 -0.95 38.17
C MET A 346 23.18 -1.60 39.47
N GLY A 347 24.27 -2.36 39.40
CA GLY A 347 24.86 -3.02 40.57
C GLY A 347 25.57 -2.09 41.56
N ASN A 348 26.00 -0.92 41.08
CA ASN A 348 26.75 0.08 41.84
C ASN A 348 26.55 1.47 41.21
N TRP A 349 26.93 2.52 41.95
CA TRP A 349 27.04 3.87 41.40
C TRP A 349 28.15 3.91 40.36
N ILE A 350 27.85 4.50 39.20
CA ILE A 350 28.76 4.58 38.04
C ILE A 350 28.86 6.05 37.63
N LYS A 351 29.99 6.46 37.06
CA LYS A 351 30.16 7.82 36.54
C LYS A 351 29.20 8.07 35.36
N ALA A 352 28.58 9.23 35.31
CA ALA A 352 27.58 9.56 34.29
C ALA A 352 28.11 9.43 32.86
N GLY A 353 29.39 9.71 32.61
CA GLY A 353 30.04 9.52 31.31
C GLY A 353 30.27 8.06 30.90
N GLU A 354 30.20 7.11 31.83
CA GLU A 354 30.37 5.67 31.57
C GLU A 354 29.01 4.96 31.36
N VAL A 355 27.90 5.65 31.64
CA VAL A 355 26.55 5.14 31.39
C VAL A 355 26.20 5.35 29.92
N ALA A 356 26.15 4.26 29.15
CA ALA A 356 25.93 4.29 27.69
C ALA A 356 24.72 5.16 27.27
N GLU A 357 23.63 5.12 28.03
CA GLU A 357 22.41 5.90 27.76
C GLU A 357 22.57 7.41 27.99
N LEU A 358 23.50 7.84 28.85
CA LEU A 358 23.74 9.24 29.20
C LEU A 358 24.89 9.86 28.40
N GLN A 359 25.70 9.05 27.72
CA GLN A 359 26.85 9.53 26.93
C GLN A 359 26.47 10.57 25.87
N SER A 360 25.31 10.40 25.24
CA SER A 360 24.78 11.33 24.23
C SER A 360 24.49 12.72 24.80
N LEU A 361 24.24 12.84 26.11
CA LEU A 361 23.91 14.11 26.76
C LEU A 361 25.14 15.00 27.01
N PHE A 362 26.35 14.43 27.05
CA PHE A 362 27.56 15.18 27.41
C PHE A 362 28.34 15.76 26.23
N GLY A 363 27.85 15.62 25.00
CA GLY A 363 28.46 16.15 23.79
C GLY A 363 29.85 15.57 23.44
N SER A 364 30.22 15.68 22.16
CA SER A 364 31.55 15.30 21.67
C SER A 364 32.56 16.38 22.07
N VAL A 365 33.57 16.03 22.86
CA VAL A 365 34.74 16.91 23.06
C VAL A 365 35.71 16.60 21.92
N PRO A 366 36.13 17.57 21.09
CA PRO A 366 37.12 17.31 20.05
C PRO A 366 38.45 16.86 20.67
N PRO A 367 39.19 15.93 20.03
CA PRO A 367 40.43 15.40 20.58
C PRO A 367 41.45 16.53 20.80
N PRO A 368 42.29 16.43 21.85
CA PRO A 368 43.30 17.45 22.14
C PRO A 368 44.29 17.58 20.98
N LEU A 369 44.69 18.82 20.68
CA LEU A 369 45.68 19.12 19.65
C LEU A 369 47.00 18.40 19.97
N PRO A 370 47.68 17.83 18.94
CA PRO A 370 48.96 17.15 19.14
C PRO A 370 50.00 18.12 19.70
N PRO A 371 50.90 17.65 20.59
CA PRO A 371 51.93 18.49 21.20
C PRO A 371 52.89 19.05 20.14
N GLN A 372 53.26 20.33 20.28
CA GLN A 372 54.29 20.99 19.47
C GLN A 372 55.70 20.55 19.88
#